data_AF-A0A922Z9X9-F1
#
_entry.id   AF-A0A922Z9X9-F1
#
_cell.length_a   1.000
_cell.length_b   1.000
_cell.length_c   1.000
_cell.angle_alpha   90.00
_cell.angle_beta   90.00
_cell.angle_gamma   90.00
#
_symmetry.space_group_name_H-M   'P 1'
#
loop_
_entity.id
_entity.type
_entity.pdbx_description
1 polymer ?
#
loop_
_entity_poly.entity_id
_entity_poly.type
_entity_poly.pdbx_seq_one_letter_code
_entity_poly.pdbx_strand_id
1 'polypeptide(L)'
;MAAPAPAPTSKRPRDERLDLFRGITMLIIFVAHVPANSWNAWIPARFGFSSGAELFVFCSGFASALAFGATFVRRGWWLGTARILQRLWQVYWAHVGLVVALVALATLLDTLVGSAELGRQFAPLMADPERALLGLVTLTWQPDYLDILPMYLVILALIPLAIALRRLHPWLPFLMVALLYALVWTEGLNL
;
A
#
# COMPACT_ATOMS: atom_id res chain seq x y z
N MET A 1 -27.00 42.21 15.78
CA MET A 1 -26.21 41.33 16.66
C MET A 1 -25.84 40.10 15.83
N ALA A 2 -24.58 39.97 15.42
CA ALA A 2 -24.14 38.89 14.52
C ALA A 2 -24.07 37.55 15.28
N ALA A 3 -24.55 36.47 14.66
CA ALA A 3 -24.49 35.14 15.26
C ALA A 3 -23.04 34.68 15.41
N PRO A 4 -22.67 34.01 16.52
CA PRO A 4 -21.31 33.50 16.71
C PRO A 4 -20.98 32.47 15.63
N ALA A 5 -19.77 32.59 15.06
CA ALA A 5 -19.27 31.66 14.07
C ALA A 5 -19.19 30.23 14.66
N PRO A 6 -19.55 29.18 13.89
CA PRO A 6 -19.49 27.82 14.38
C PRO A 6 -18.05 27.44 14.75
N ALA A 7 -17.88 26.92 15.96
CA ALA A 7 -16.59 26.48 16.46
C ALA A 7 -15.97 25.42 15.53
N PRO A 8 -14.66 25.46 15.24
CA PRO A 8 -14.02 24.46 14.41
C PRO A 8 -14.18 23.09 15.06
N THR A 9 -14.84 22.17 14.36
CA THR A 9 -14.97 20.79 14.82
C THR A 9 -13.58 20.19 14.95
N SER A 10 -13.15 19.86 16.17
CA SER A 10 -11.86 19.20 16.37
C SER A 10 -11.83 17.90 15.57
N LYS A 11 -10.79 17.72 14.74
CA LYS A 11 -10.59 16.47 14.03
C LYS A 11 -10.45 15.38 15.09
N ARG A 12 -11.19 14.28 14.92
CA ARG A 12 -11.08 13.11 15.79
C ARG A 12 -9.58 12.72 15.86
N PRO A 13 -9.01 12.57 17.06
CA PRO A 13 -7.58 12.33 17.21
C PRO A 13 -7.17 11.02 16.52
N ARG A 14 -5.96 11.02 15.95
CA ARG A 14 -5.37 9.84 15.31
C ARG A 14 -5.06 8.80 16.37
N ASP A 15 -5.32 7.53 16.08
CA ASP A 15 -4.99 6.45 17.01
C ASP A 15 -3.49 6.14 16.95
N GLU A 16 -2.76 6.62 17.94
CA GLU A 16 -1.30 6.47 18.06
C GLU A 16 -0.88 5.00 18.23
N ARG A 17 -1.74 4.16 18.81
CA ARG A 17 -1.44 2.72 19.00
C ARG A 17 -1.31 2.05 17.66
N LEU A 18 -2.19 2.41 16.74
CA LEU A 18 -2.18 1.87 15.39
C LEU A 18 -0.94 2.31 14.61
N ASP A 19 -0.51 3.57 14.78
CA ASP A 19 0.71 4.05 14.16
C ASP A 19 1.96 3.35 14.73
N LEU A 20 1.97 3.05 16.04
CA LEU A 20 3.04 2.27 16.67
C LEU A 20 3.15 0.86 16.04
N PHE A 21 2.04 0.12 15.96
CA PHE A 21 2.05 -1.22 15.36
C PHE A 21 2.44 -1.19 13.87
N ARG A 22 2.03 -0.16 13.14
CA ARG A 22 2.47 0.06 11.75
C ARG A 22 3.97 0.34 11.64
N GLY A 23 4.52 1.11 12.58
CA GLY A 23 5.97 1.36 12.65
C GLY A 23 6.76 0.09 12.96
N ILE A 24 6.31 -0.70 13.94
CA ILE A 24 6.96 -1.97 14.31
C ILE A 24 6.92 -2.95 13.13
N THR A 25 5.78 -3.06 12.44
CA THR A 25 5.68 -3.93 11.26
C THR A 25 6.58 -3.46 10.12
N MET A 26 6.69 -2.15 9.88
CA MET A 26 7.63 -1.61 8.88
C MET A 26 9.10 -1.98 9.23
N LEU A 27 9.48 -1.91 10.50
CA LEU A 27 10.81 -2.32 10.96
C LEU A 27 11.04 -3.82 10.75
N ILE A 28 10.06 -4.67 11.05
CA ILE A 28 10.14 -6.12 10.83
C ILE A 28 10.31 -6.43 9.34
N ILE A 29 9.54 -5.77 8.47
CA ILE A 29 9.64 -5.92 7.02
C ILE A 29 11.03 -5.51 6.55
N PHE A 30 11.55 -4.38 7.01
CA PHE A 30 12.91 -3.95 6.70
C PHE A 30 13.94 -5.03 7.10
N VAL A 31 13.93 -5.48 8.36
CA VAL A 31 14.84 -6.52 8.87
C VAL A 31 14.77 -7.80 8.04
N ALA A 32 13.58 -8.18 7.57
CA ALA A 32 13.37 -9.37 6.75
C ALA A 32 13.98 -9.27 5.34
N HIS A 33 14.17 -8.04 4.83
CA HIS A 33 14.62 -7.77 3.47
C HIS A 33 16.06 -7.27 3.36
N VAL A 34 16.75 -7.00 4.48
CA VAL A 34 18.18 -6.68 4.48
C VAL A 34 18.98 -7.95 4.11
N PRO A 35 19.78 -7.94 3.03
CA PRO A 35 20.62 -9.08 2.64
C PRO A 35 21.67 -9.40 3.72
N ALA A 36 22.07 -10.68 3.82
CA ALA A 36 23.11 -11.15 4.74
C ALA A 36 22.89 -10.79 6.23
N ASN A 37 21.63 -10.63 6.64
CA ASN A 37 21.25 -10.26 8.02
C ASN A 37 20.84 -11.48 8.86
N SER A 38 21.56 -11.74 9.96
CA SER A 38 21.24 -12.83 10.89
C SER A 38 19.92 -12.63 11.63
N TRP A 39 19.45 -11.39 11.77
CA TRP A 39 18.19 -11.10 12.47
C TRP A 39 16.94 -11.57 11.70
N ASN A 40 17.06 -11.86 10.40
CA ASN A 40 15.99 -12.47 9.61
C ASN A 40 15.58 -13.86 10.15
N ALA A 41 16.49 -14.55 10.85
CA ALA A 41 16.15 -15.81 11.52
C ALA A 41 15.24 -15.64 12.75
N TRP A 42 15.06 -14.41 13.23
CA TRP A 42 14.39 -14.09 14.50
C TRP A 42 13.14 -13.20 14.33
N ILE A 43 12.63 -13.05 13.11
CA ILE A 43 11.39 -12.32 12.85
C ILE A 43 10.15 -13.18 13.13
N PRO A 44 8.98 -12.59 13.47
CA PRO A 44 7.76 -13.33 13.78
C PRO A 44 7.34 -14.36 12.70
N ALA A 45 7.64 -14.06 11.43
CA ALA A 45 7.35 -14.95 10.30
C ALA A 45 8.04 -16.32 10.39
N ARG A 46 9.08 -16.47 11.21
CA ARG A 46 9.81 -17.74 11.43
C ARG A 46 9.15 -18.65 12.47
N PHE A 47 8.25 -18.10 13.29
CA PHE A 47 7.68 -18.79 14.44
C PHE A 47 6.15 -18.90 14.38
N GLY A 48 5.50 -18.35 13.36
CA GLY A 48 4.04 -18.31 13.26
C GLY A 48 3.52 -18.23 11.83
N PHE A 49 2.20 -18.12 11.71
CA PHE A 49 1.47 -18.15 10.44
C PHE A 49 1.35 -16.78 9.75
N SER A 50 1.81 -15.71 10.39
CA SER A 50 1.72 -14.33 9.90
C SER A 50 3.09 -13.68 9.92
N SER A 51 3.41 -12.95 8.86
CA SER A 51 4.59 -12.10 8.78
C SER A 51 4.27 -10.65 9.18
N GLY A 52 5.29 -9.78 9.13
CA GLY A 52 5.10 -8.35 9.32
C GLY A 52 4.23 -7.72 8.23
N ALA A 53 4.21 -8.29 7.01
CA ALA A 53 3.43 -7.78 5.89
C ALA A 53 1.92 -7.90 6.13
N GLU A 54 1.42 -9.07 6.55
CA GLU A 54 -0.01 -9.27 6.80
C GLU A 54 -0.50 -8.37 7.94
N LEU A 55 0.30 -8.21 9.00
CA LEU A 55 -0.04 -7.32 10.11
C LEU A 55 -0.04 -5.85 9.66
N PHE A 56 0.93 -5.43 8.83
CA PHE A 56 0.97 -4.08 8.27
C PHE A 56 -0.28 -3.78 7.43
N VAL A 57 -0.68 -4.74 6.59
CA VAL A 57 -1.88 -4.67 5.76
C VAL A 57 -3.13 -4.56 6.62
N PHE A 58 -3.27 -5.42 7.64
CA PHE A 58 -4.40 -5.40 8.56
C PHE A 58 -4.53 -4.05 9.27
N CYS A 59 -3.44 -3.54 9.86
CA CYS A 59 -3.43 -2.24 10.53
C CYS A 59 -3.77 -1.11 9.54
N SER A 60 -3.26 -1.15 8.32
CA SER A 60 -3.54 -0.14 7.30
C SER A 60 -5.00 -0.16 6.82
N GLY A 61 -5.61 -1.35 6.72
CA GLY A 61 -7.04 -1.52 6.45
C GLY A 61 -7.91 -0.97 7.57
N PHE A 62 -7.58 -1.27 8.83
CA PHE A 62 -8.29 -0.75 10.00
C PHE A 62 -8.17 0.79 10.10
N ALA A 63 -6.97 1.34 9.87
CA ALA A 63 -6.76 2.79 9.78
C ALA A 63 -7.63 3.43 8.70
N SER A 64 -7.70 2.80 7.52
CA SER A 64 -8.48 3.26 6.39
C SER A 64 -9.98 3.23 6.70
N ALA A 65 -10.46 2.19 7.39
CA ALA A 65 -11.84 2.12 7.86
C ALA A 65 -12.17 3.28 8.81
N LEU A 66 -11.29 3.63 9.75
CA LEU A 66 -11.47 4.77 10.65
C LEU A 66 -11.40 6.12 9.92
N ALA A 67 -10.45 6.28 8.99
CA ALA A 67 -10.21 7.52 8.27
C ALA A 67 -11.28 7.83 7.22
N PHE A 68 -11.72 6.84 6.46
CA PHE A 68 -12.66 7.00 5.35
C PHE A 68 -14.10 6.63 5.72
N GLY A 69 -14.32 5.71 6.67
CA GLY A 69 -15.65 5.20 7.02
C GLY A 69 -16.64 6.31 7.40
N ALA A 70 -16.19 7.31 8.17
CA ALA A 70 -17.02 8.46 8.52
C ALA A 70 -17.48 9.28 7.29
N THR A 71 -16.67 9.32 6.22
CA THR A 71 -17.01 10.02 4.98
C THR A 71 -18.13 9.25 4.25
N PHE A 72 -18.03 7.93 4.14
CA PHE A 72 -19.06 7.09 3.52
C PHE A 72 -20.40 7.14 4.26
N VAL A 73 -20.37 7.29 5.59
CA VAL A 73 -21.57 7.42 6.42
C VAL A 73 -22.18 8.82 6.31
N ARG A 74 -21.37 9.88 6.49
CA ARG A 74 -21.89 11.26 6.59
C ARG A 74 -22.15 11.93 5.25
N ARG A 75 -21.40 11.56 4.21
CA ARG A 75 -21.41 12.24 2.91
C ARG A 75 -21.77 11.33 1.73
N GLY A 76 -22.18 10.10 2.03
CA GLY A 76 -22.62 9.14 1.03
C GLY A 76 -21.50 8.41 0.29
N TRP A 77 -21.90 7.47 -0.57
CA TRP A 77 -20.97 6.56 -1.24
C TRP A 77 -20.11 7.27 -2.28
N TRP A 78 -20.70 8.18 -3.06
CA TRP A 78 -20.00 8.90 -4.11
C TRP A 78 -18.83 9.74 -3.58
N LEU A 79 -19.06 10.56 -2.54
CA LEU A 79 -18.00 11.40 -1.99
C LEU A 79 -16.97 10.57 -1.19
N GLY A 80 -17.39 9.47 -0.57
CA GLY A 80 -16.47 8.50 0.03
C GLY A 80 -15.54 7.88 -1.03
N THR A 81 -16.10 7.44 -2.15
CA THR A 81 -15.37 6.87 -3.28
C THR A 81 -14.42 7.89 -3.91
N ALA A 82 -14.87 9.12 -4.16
CA ALA A 82 -14.02 10.18 -4.69
C ALA A 82 -12.80 10.48 -3.78
N ARG A 83 -12.99 10.43 -2.45
CA ARG A 83 -11.89 10.60 -1.49
C ARG A 83 -10.89 9.44 -1.54
N ILE A 84 -11.36 8.22 -1.76
CA ILE A 84 -10.52 7.05 -1.98
C ILE A 84 -9.76 7.17 -3.30
N LEU A 85 -10.43 7.51 -4.40
CA LEU A 85 -9.81 7.72 -5.72
C LEU A 85 -8.73 8.81 -5.67
N GLN A 86 -8.96 9.90 -4.95
CA GLN A 86 -7.95 10.94 -4.74
C GLN A 86 -6.73 10.42 -3.99
N ARG A 87 -6.93 9.51 -3.02
CA ARG A 87 -5.83 8.90 -2.29
C ARG A 87 -5.07 7.89 -3.15
N LEU A 88 -5.77 7.10 -3.97
CA LEU A 88 -5.16 6.22 -4.97
C LEU A 88 -4.29 7.03 -5.92
N TRP A 89 -4.80 8.13 -6.46
CA TRP A 89 -4.07 9.04 -7.33
C TRP A 89 -2.78 9.56 -6.68
N GLN A 90 -2.86 10.02 -5.42
CA GLN A 90 -1.69 10.51 -4.68
C GLN A 90 -0.62 9.42 -4.50
N VAL A 91 -1.03 8.22 -4.08
CA VAL A 91 -0.09 7.13 -3.82
C VAL A 91 0.50 6.59 -5.13
N TYR A 92 -0.29 6.50 -6.18
CA TYR A 92 0.15 6.10 -7.51
C TYR A 92 1.28 7.01 -8.03
N TRP A 93 1.06 8.33 -8.03
CA TRP A 93 2.09 9.26 -8.49
C TRP A 93 3.29 9.32 -7.54
N ALA A 94 3.07 9.16 -6.24
CA ALA A 94 4.17 9.04 -5.29
C ALA A 94 5.02 7.79 -5.56
N HIS A 95 4.40 6.66 -5.90
CA HIS A 95 5.10 5.43 -6.27
C HIS A 95 5.92 5.59 -7.55
N VAL A 96 5.28 6.09 -8.62
CA VAL A 96 5.98 6.36 -9.90
C VAL A 96 7.15 7.33 -9.69
N GLY A 97 6.91 8.44 -8.97
CA GLY A 97 7.95 9.42 -8.65
C GLY A 97 9.08 8.85 -7.80
N LEU A 98 8.77 7.98 -6.83
CA LEU A 98 9.76 7.29 -6.01
C LEU A 98 10.65 6.37 -6.85
N VAL A 99 10.06 5.57 -7.74
CA VAL A 99 10.83 4.67 -8.63
C VAL A 99 11.75 5.49 -9.54
N VAL A 100 11.24 6.54 -10.18
CA VAL A 100 12.05 7.43 -11.02
C VAL A 100 13.19 8.08 -10.22
N ALA A 101 12.92 8.54 -8.99
CA ALA A 101 13.93 9.12 -8.13
C ALA A 101 15.02 8.12 -7.73
N LEU A 102 14.64 6.87 -7.42
CA LEU A 102 15.58 5.80 -7.08
C LEU A 102 16.45 5.39 -8.27
N VAL A 103 15.86 5.28 -9.47
CA VAL A 103 16.61 5.05 -10.70
C VAL A 103 17.62 6.17 -10.93
N ALA A 104 17.18 7.43 -10.85
CA ALA A 104 18.05 8.58 -11.04
C ALA A 104 19.20 8.59 -10.02
N LEU A 105 18.90 8.35 -8.74
CA LEU A 105 19.91 8.26 -7.69
C LEU A 105 20.89 7.11 -7.92
N ALA A 106 20.40 5.93 -8.31
CA ALA A 106 21.23 4.77 -8.62
C ALA A 106 22.18 5.07 -9.79
N THR A 107 21.68 5.67 -10.87
CA THR A 107 22.52 6.07 -12.01
C THR A 107 23.58 7.11 -11.61
N LEU A 108 23.22 8.09 -10.78
CA LEU A 108 24.16 9.09 -10.28
C LEU A 108 25.27 8.43 -9.44
N LEU A 109 24.89 7.57 -8.49
CA LEU A 109 25.86 6.88 -7.64
C LEU A 109 26.77 5.94 -8.44
N ASP A 110 26.25 5.23 -9.44
CA ASP A 110 27.05 4.39 -10.32
C ASP A 110 28.08 5.23 -11.11
N THR A 111 27.71 6.42 -11.59
CA THR A 111 28.68 7.32 -12.27
C THR A 111 29.76 7.87 -11.34
N LEU A 112 29.46 8.04 -10.05
CA LEU A 112 30.39 8.60 -9.07
C LEU A 112 31.31 7.54 -8.45
N VAL A 113 30.78 6.35 -8.18
CA VAL A 113 31.45 5.29 -7.40
C VAL A 113 31.95 4.14 -8.28
N GLY A 114 31.39 3.97 -9.49
CA GLY A 114 31.83 2.96 -10.46
C GLY A 114 31.49 1.51 -10.09
N SER A 115 30.57 1.27 -9.16
CA SER A 115 30.25 -0.07 -8.66
C SER A 115 29.35 -0.89 -9.60
N ALA A 116 28.57 -0.24 -10.47
CA ALA A 116 27.61 -0.86 -11.41
C ALA A 116 26.62 -1.85 -10.76
N GLU A 117 26.54 -1.85 -9.43
CA GLU A 117 25.75 -2.80 -8.63
C GLU A 117 24.33 -2.29 -8.49
N LEU A 118 24.16 -0.96 -8.42
CA LEU A 118 22.85 -0.32 -8.27
C LEU A 118 22.07 -0.35 -9.58
N GLY A 119 22.73 -0.16 -10.72
CA GLY A 119 22.12 -0.31 -12.04
C GLY A 119 21.56 -1.72 -12.31
N ARG A 120 22.14 -2.77 -11.71
CA ARG A 120 21.62 -4.15 -11.84
C ARG A 120 20.27 -4.36 -11.17
N GLN A 121 19.94 -3.60 -10.12
CA GLN A 121 18.61 -3.66 -9.49
C GLN A 121 17.51 -3.15 -10.43
N PHE A 122 17.87 -2.38 -11.45
CA PHE A 122 16.96 -1.85 -12.48
C PHE A 122 17.22 -2.49 -13.85
N ALA A 123 17.73 -3.72 -13.88
CA ALA A 123 18.10 -4.41 -15.12
C ALA A 123 17.00 -4.39 -16.22
N PRO A 124 15.70 -4.56 -15.93
CA PRO A 124 14.65 -4.46 -16.94
C PRO A 124 14.59 -3.08 -17.61
N LEU A 125 14.85 -2.00 -16.87
CA LEU A 125 14.88 -0.64 -17.41
C LEU A 125 16.10 -0.40 -18.31
N MET A 126 17.21 -1.10 -18.06
CA MET A 126 18.41 -1.03 -18.89
C MET A 126 18.30 -1.88 -20.16
N ALA A 127 17.64 -3.03 -20.07
CA ALA A 127 17.50 -3.98 -21.18
C ALA A 127 16.38 -3.60 -22.16
N ASP A 128 15.22 -3.19 -21.65
CA ASP A 128 14.04 -2.82 -22.45
C ASP A 128 13.27 -1.67 -21.74
N PRO A 129 13.77 -0.42 -21.88
CA PRO A 129 13.22 0.72 -21.17
C PRO A 129 11.76 1.00 -21.53
N GLU A 130 11.36 0.79 -22.78
CA GLU A 130 9.98 1.02 -23.23
C GLU A 130 9.01 0.11 -22.49
N ARG A 131 9.31 -1.18 -22.47
CA ARG A 131 8.48 -2.16 -21.76
C ARG A 131 8.51 -1.97 -20.25
N ALA A 132 9.66 -1.62 -19.67
CA ALA A 132 9.78 -1.35 -18.25
C ALA A 132 9.01 -0.08 -17.81
N LEU A 133 9.03 0.99 -18.62
CA LEU A 133 8.27 2.21 -18.37
C LEU A 133 6.77 1.97 -18.49
N LEU A 134 6.33 1.24 -19.52
CA LEU A 134 4.94 0.79 -19.64
C LEU A 134 4.56 -0.09 -18.44
N GLY A 135 5.46 -0.98 -18.02
CA GLY A 135 5.29 -1.83 -16.85
C GLY A 135 5.11 -1.03 -15.56
N LEU A 136 5.92 -0.01 -15.35
CA LEU A 136 5.85 0.89 -14.20
C LEU A 136 4.54 1.69 -14.17
N VAL A 137 4.14 2.27 -15.30
CA VAL A 137 2.89 3.06 -15.40
C VAL A 137 1.66 2.17 -15.23
N THR A 138 1.71 0.93 -15.72
CA THR A 138 0.62 -0.04 -15.56
C THR A 138 0.69 -0.81 -14.24
N LEU A 139 1.72 -0.58 -13.42
CA LEU A 139 2.03 -1.35 -12.20
C LEU A 139 2.20 -2.86 -12.45
N THR A 140 2.47 -3.28 -13.69
CA THR A 140 2.77 -4.68 -14.03
C THR A 140 4.24 -5.04 -13.80
N TRP A 141 5.09 -4.03 -13.66
CA TRP A 141 6.47 -4.18 -13.25
C TRP A 141 6.83 -3.10 -12.22
N GLN A 142 7.58 -3.50 -11.19
CA GLN A 142 8.15 -2.62 -10.19
C GLN A 142 9.53 -3.15 -9.77
N PRO A 143 10.44 -2.29 -9.30
CA PRO A 143 11.67 -2.74 -8.66
C PRO A 143 11.38 -3.57 -7.41
N ASP A 144 12.32 -4.44 -7.06
CA ASP A 144 12.26 -5.21 -5.81
C ASP A 144 12.10 -4.26 -4.60
N TYR A 145 11.44 -4.75 -3.55
CA TYR A 145 11.14 -4.04 -2.29
C TYR A 145 10.11 -2.90 -2.38
N LEU A 146 9.58 -2.57 -3.56
CA LEU A 146 8.59 -1.50 -3.75
C LEU A 146 7.16 -2.00 -4.02
N ASP A 147 6.95 -3.31 -3.86
CA ASP A 147 5.70 -4.03 -4.08
C ASP A 147 4.60 -3.75 -3.06
N ILE A 148 4.97 -3.32 -1.86
CA ILE A 148 4.00 -2.99 -0.81
C ILE A 148 3.07 -1.81 -1.18
N LEU A 149 3.54 -0.89 -2.05
CA LEU A 149 2.78 0.28 -2.47
C LEU A 149 1.69 -0.06 -3.51
N PRO A 150 1.99 -0.78 -4.62
CA PRO A 150 0.97 -1.32 -5.52
C PRO A 150 -0.08 -2.18 -4.82
N MET A 151 0.34 -3.09 -3.94
CA MET A 151 -0.59 -3.87 -3.12
C MET A 151 -1.53 -2.97 -2.30
N TYR A 152 -1.00 -1.89 -1.69
CA TYR A 152 -1.84 -0.93 -0.96
C TYR A 152 -2.86 -0.23 -1.87
N LEU A 153 -2.51 0.09 -3.12
CA LEU A 153 -3.46 0.66 -4.09
C LEU A 153 -4.63 -0.30 -4.34
N VAL A 154 -4.34 -1.58 -4.57
CA VAL A 154 -5.39 -2.59 -4.78
C VAL A 154 -6.32 -2.67 -3.56
N ILE A 155 -5.76 -2.79 -2.37
CA ILE A 155 -6.56 -2.91 -1.13
C ILE A 155 -7.42 -1.67 -0.92
N LEU A 156 -6.88 -0.48 -1.18
CA LEU A 156 -7.62 0.77 -1.04
C LEU A 156 -8.74 0.87 -2.10
N ALA A 157 -8.50 0.38 -3.32
CA ALA A 157 -9.52 0.30 -4.38
C ALA A 157 -10.65 -0.68 -4.07
N LEU A 158 -10.42 -1.69 -3.22
CA LEU A 158 -11.47 -2.60 -2.75
C LEU A 158 -12.40 -1.96 -1.71
N ILE A 159 -12.04 -0.84 -1.07
CA ILE A 159 -12.85 -0.22 -0.02
C ILE A 159 -14.23 0.25 -0.52
N PRO A 160 -14.35 1.04 -1.61
CA PRO A 160 -15.65 1.46 -2.13
C PRO A 160 -16.55 0.27 -2.49
N LEU A 161 -15.96 -0.79 -3.05
CA LEU A 161 -16.65 -2.03 -3.40
C LEU A 161 -17.16 -2.76 -2.15
N ALA A 162 -16.30 -2.95 -1.15
CA ALA A 162 -16.69 -3.56 0.12
C ALA A 162 -17.83 -2.79 0.80
N ILE A 163 -17.80 -1.45 0.75
CA ILE A 163 -18.86 -0.62 1.32
C ILE A 163 -20.15 -0.71 0.51
N ALA A 164 -20.08 -0.77 -0.83
CA ALA A 164 -21.25 -0.98 -1.68
C ALA A 164 -21.91 -2.33 -1.38
N LEU A 165 -21.13 -3.41 -1.30
CA LEU A 165 -21.60 -4.74 -0.93
C LEU A 165 -22.21 -4.76 0.48
N ARG A 166 -21.59 -4.07 1.44
CA ARG A 166 -22.12 -3.97 2.81
C ARG A 166 -23.48 -3.28 2.89
N ARG A 167 -23.80 -2.38 1.96
CA ARG A 167 -25.12 -1.72 1.87
C ARG A 167 -26.20 -2.67 1.36
N LEU A 168 -25.84 -3.67 0.57
CA LEU A 168 -26.75 -4.70 0.07
C LEU A 168 -26.98 -5.78 1.14
N HIS A 169 -25.91 -6.30 1.75
CA HIS A 169 -26.02 -7.33 2.79
C HIS A 169 -24.77 -7.38 3.69
N PRO A 170 -24.91 -7.61 5.02
CA PRO A 170 -23.77 -7.64 5.95
C PRO A 170 -22.67 -8.64 5.62
N TRP A 171 -23.03 -9.76 4.99
CA TRP A 171 -22.10 -10.87 4.72
C TRP A 171 -21.37 -10.77 3.37
N LEU A 172 -21.81 -9.92 2.45
CA LEU A 172 -21.22 -9.84 1.10
C LEU A 172 -19.75 -9.40 1.09
N PRO A 173 -19.26 -8.50 1.95
CA PRO A 173 -17.82 -8.19 2.01
C PRO A 173 -16.96 -9.40 2.39
N PHE A 174 -17.46 -10.27 3.28
CA PHE A 174 -16.77 -11.49 3.66
C PHE A 174 -16.76 -12.50 2.52
N LEU A 175 -17.89 -12.63 1.81
CA LEU A 175 -17.96 -13.45 0.60
C LEU A 175 -16.98 -12.96 -0.47
N MET A 176 -16.87 -11.65 -0.67
CA MET A 176 -15.89 -11.07 -1.60
C MET A 176 -14.46 -11.48 -1.24
N VAL A 177 -14.07 -11.36 0.04
CA VAL A 177 -12.74 -11.78 0.49
C VAL A 177 -12.53 -13.29 0.33
N ALA A 178 -13.53 -14.11 0.66
CA ALA A 178 -13.46 -15.55 0.50
C ALA A 178 -13.33 -15.98 -0.98
N LEU A 179 -14.06 -15.30 -1.88
CA LEU A 179 -13.97 -15.52 -3.33
C LEU A 179 -12.60 -15.10 -3.88
N LEU A 180 -12.09 -13.93 -3.48
CA LEU A 180 -10.75 -13.50 -3.87
C LEU A 180 -9.70 -14.51 -3.41
N TYR A 181 -9.79 -14.99 -2.17
CA TYR A 181 -8.91 -16.04 -1.66
C TYR A 181 -9.01 -17.34 -2.47
N ALA A 182 -10.24 -17.79 -2.77
CA ALA A 182 -10.44 -18.99 -3.59
C ALA A 182 -9.84 -18.83 -5.00
N LEU A 183 -10.07 -17.69 -5.66
CA LEU A 183 -9.53 -17.38 -6.99
C LEU A 183 -8.01 -17.35 -7.02
N VAL A 184 -7.36 -16.80 -5.98
CA VAL A 184 -5.90 -16.85 -5.85
C VAL A 184 -5.41 -18.30 -5.83
N TRP A 185 -6.10 -19.18 -5.09
CA TRP A 185 -5.71 -20.59 -4.97
C TRP A 185 -6.07 -21.46 -6.19
N THR A 186 -7.17 -21.19 -6.88
CA THR A 186 -7.64 -22.02 -8.01
C THR A 186 -7.11 -21.54 -9.36
N GLU A 187 -7.09 -20.23 -9.59
CA GLU A 187 -6.72 -19.62 -10.88
C GLU A 187 -5.31 -19.01 -10.85
N GLY A 188 -4.65 -18.96 -9.69
CA GLY A 188 -3.34 -18.30 -9.54
C GLY A 188 -3.43 -16.79 -9.71
N LEU A 189 -4.58 -16.18 -9.40
CA LEU A 189 -4.77 -14.73 -9.47
C LEU A 189 -3.74 -14.01 -8.60
N ASN A 190 -2.88 -13.19 -9.20
CA ASN A 190 -1.97 -12.29 -8.49
C ASN A 190 -2.45 -10.87 -8.71
N LEU A 191 -2.87 -10.22 -7.61
CA LEU A 191 -3.44 -8.87 -7.58
C LEU A 191 -2.36 -7.82 -7.29
#